data_AF-A0A519QZ22-F1
#
_entry.id   AF-A0A519QZ22-F1
#
_cell.length_a   1.000
_cell.length_b   1.000
_cell.length_c   1.000
_cell.angle_alpha   90.00
_cell.angle_beta   90.00
_cell.angle_gamma   90.00
#
_symmetry.space_group_name_H-M   'P 1'
#
loop_
_entity.id
_entity.type
_entity.pdbx_description
1 polymer ?
#
loop_
_entity_poly.entity_id
_entity_poly.type
_entity_poly.pdbx_seq_one_letter_code
_entity_poly.pdbx_strand_id
1 'polypeptide(L)'
;MKKTILIMTVLLFSFYQMIGQNNVNSSQFFKARDTIICFNCSSEQSTTVKKFTELILDKKYLEIKKLMQSGNAAERFLAAVACQKASSRKLIYLTKDDEKKISEIFNSQSLIYAYSNDTYIQIKPIKFYVHNREDRIIWAQAQRWLDKILK
;
A
#
# COMPACT_ATOMS: atom_id res chain seq x y z
N MET A 1 30.03 8.11 50.86
CA MET A 1 28.67 8.10 50.29
C MET A 1 28.69 8.69 48.88
N LYS A 2 28.89 7.89 47.81
CA LYS A 2 28.84 8.39 46.41
C LYS A 2 28.75 7.27 45.34
N LYS A 3 28.35 6.04 45.70
CA LYS A 3 28.28 4.90 44.75
C LYS A 3 26.87 4.34 44.53
N THR A 4 25.86 4.80 45.27
CA THR A 4 24.50 4.25 45.18
C THR A 4 23.58 4.99 44.21
N ILE A 5 23.97 6.17 43.70
CA ILE A 5 23.12 7.01 42.84
C ILE A 5 23.24 6.65 41.35
N LEU A 6 24.31 5.95 40.93
CA LEU A 6 24.57 5.67 39.52
C LEU A 6 23.79 4.46 38.96
N ILE A 7 23.26 3.59 39.81
CA ILE A 7 22.58 2.35 39.37
C ILE A 7 21.07 2.60 39.12
N MET A 8 20.49 3.64 39.72
CA MET A 8 19.05 3.89 39.59
C MET A 8 18.63 4.58 38.28
N THR A 9 19.56 5.21 37.56
CA THR A 9 19.26 5.87 36.28
C THR A 9 19.34 4.92 35.07
N VAL A 10 19.98 3.76 35.19
CA VAL A 10 20.11 2.79 34.09
C VAL A 10 18.88 1.88 33.98
N LEU A 11 18.09 1.71 35.05
CA LEU A 11 16.89 0.85 35.05
C LEU A 11 15.61 1.53 34.54
N LEU A 12 15.62 2.87 34.40
CA LEU A 12 14.47 3.61 33.87
C LEU A 12 14.51 3.76 32.34
N PHE A 13 15.64 3.46 31.70
CA PHE A 13 15.78 3.54 30.23
C PHE A 13 15.29 2.29 29.50
N SER A 14 15.20 1.15 30.20
CA SER A 14 14.70 -0.11 29.63
C SER A 14 13.17 -0.18 29.51
N PHE A 15 12.42 0.76 30.12
CA PHE A 15 10.96 0.80 30.03
C PHE A 15 10.41 1.52 28.79
N TYR A 16 11.24 2.27 28.07
CA TYR A 16 10.79 3.05 26.90
C TYR A 16 10.83 2.29 25.56
N GLN A 17 11.29 1.03 25.53
CA GLN A 17 11.39 0.25 24.29
C GLN A 17 10.14 -0.60 23.97
N MET A 18 9.04 -0.46 24.71
CA MET A 18 7.79 -1.17 24.38
C MET A 18 6.83 -0.26 23.58
N ILE A 19 7.31 0.28 22.46
CA ILE A 19 6.44 0.93 21.47
C ILE A 19 5.99 -0.12 20.45
N GLY A 20 4.77 -0.61 20.65
CA GLY A 20 3.82 -0.88 19.56
C GLY A 20 4.11 -2.03 18.61
N GLN A 21 4.13 -3.27 19.09
CA GLN A 21 3.66 -4.38 18.24
C GLN A 21 2.14 -4.42 18.32
N ASN A 22 1.48 -3.81 17.32
CA ASN A 22 0.05 -4.03 17.12
C ASN A 22 -0.14 -5.48 16.69
N ASN A 23 -0.67 -6.29 17.60
CA ASN A 23 -1.06 -7.67 17.36
C ASN A 23 -2.12 -7.69 16.26
N VAL A 24 -1.71 -7.80 14.99
CA VAL A 24 -2.65 -8.04 13.89
C VAL A 24 -3.24 -9.41 14.15
N ASN A 25 -4.47 -9.43 14.64
CA ASN A 25 -5.18 -10.66 14.98
C ASN A 25 -5.20 -11.54 13.72
N SER A 26 -4.75 -12.80 13.80
CA SER A 26 -4.60 -13.70 12.65
C SER A 26 -5.89 -13.85 11.82
N SER A 27 -7.03 -13.67 12.47
CA SER A 27 -8.36 -13.59 11.85
C SER A 27 -8.57 -12.38 10.92
N GLN A 28 -7.97 -11.22 11.21
CA GLN A 28 -7.97 -10.05 10.32
C GLN A 28 -7.08 -10.30 9.09
N PHE A 29 -5.97 -11.03 9.24
CA PHE A 29 -5.09 -11.35 8.12
C PHE A 29 -5.77 -12.24 7.07
N PHE A 30 -6.47 -13.30 7.50
CA PHE A 30 -7.21 -14.18 6.59
C PHE A 30 -8.37 -13.46 5.86
N LYS A 31 -9.07 -12.54 6.53
CA LYS A 31 -10.11 -11.70 5.89
C LYS A 31 -9.55 -10.64 4.95
N ALA A 32 -8.28 -10.29 5.09
CA ALA A 32 -7.63 -9.20 4.35
C ALA A 32 -6.77 -9.68 3.18
N ARG A 33 -6.71 -10.98 2.88
CA ARG A 33 -5.79 -11.53 1.88
C ARG A 33 -5.91 -10.83 0.51
N ASP A 34 -7.14 -10.51 0.10
CA ASP A 34 -7.40 -9.85 -1.19
C ASP A 34 -7.19 -8.33 -1.14
N THR A 35 -7.06 -7.74 0.05
CA THR A 35 -6.76 -6.32 0.26
C THR A 35 -5.28 -6.06 0.58
N ILE A 36 -4.43 -7.09 0.47
CA ILE A 36 -2.98 -6.98 0.61
C ILE A 36 -2.35 -6.50 -0.69
N ILE A 37 -1.53 -5.46 -0.58
CA ILE A 37 -0.61 -5.03 -1.62
C ILE A 37 0.80 -5.46 -1.22
N CYS A 38 1.35 -6.39 -2.00
CA CYS A 38 2.74 -6.82 -1.90
C CYS A 38 3.31 -7.01 -3.31
N PHE A 39 4.34 -6.24 -3.64
CA PHE A 39 5.00 -6.32 -4.95
C PHE A 39 6.10 -7.37 -5.01
N ASN A 40 6.62 -7.79 -3.85
CA ASN A 40 7.60 -8.86 -3.70
C ASN A 40 7.59 -9.35 -2.24
N CYS A 41 6.96 -10.49 -2.00
CA CYS A 41 6.85 -11.22 -0.72
C CYS A 41 7.55 -12.55 -0.92
N SER A 42 8.82 -12.69 -0.50
CA SER A 42 9.59 -13.93 -0.72
C SER A 42 9.55 -14.45 -2.17
N SER A 43 9.69 -13.56 -3.15
CA SER A 43 9.62 -13.82 -4.61
C SER A 43 8.21 -13.96 -5.22
N GLU A 44 7.14 -13.80 -4.43
CA GLU A 44 5.77 -13.79 -4.93
C GLU A 44 5.10 -12.42 -4.84
N GLN A 45 4.13 -12.16 -5.71
CA GLN A 45 3.27 -11.00 -5.63
C GLN A 45 1.98 -11.37 -4.88
N SER A 46 1.36 -10.40 -4.19
CA SER A 46 -0.01 -10.64 -3.71
C SER A 46 -0.96 -10.88 -4.89
N THR A 47 -2.06 -11.63 -4.66
CA THR A 47 -3.06 -11.95 -5.68
C THR A 47 -3.52 -10.71 -6.45
N THR A 48 -3.74 -9.61 -5.73
CA THR A 48 -4.16 -8.32 -6.30
C THR A 48 -3.07 -7.73 -7.20
N VAL A 49 -1.81 -7.70 -6.77
CA VAL A 49 -0.71 -7.19 -7.61
C VAL A 49 -0.48 -8.08 -8.84
N LYS A 50 -0.57 -9.40 -8.69
CA LYS A 50 -0.46 -10.36 -9.81
C LYS A 50 -1.56 -10.13 -10.84
N LYS A 51 -2.83 -10.04 -10.39
CA LYS A 51 -3.98 -9.71 -11.24
C LYS A 51 -3.75 -8.44 -12.06
N PHE A 52 -3.31 -7.36 -11.42
CA PHE A 52 -3.04 -6.12 -12.14
C PHE A 52 -1.83 -6.23 -13.08
N THR A 53 -0.80 -7.01 -12.71
CA THR A 53 0.35 -7.27 -13.59
C THR A 53 -0.12 -7.93 -14.88
N GLU A 54 -0.96 -8.97 -14.79
CA GLU A 54 -1.54 -9.66 -15.95
C GLU A 54 -2.38 -8.71 -16.80
N LEU A 55 -3.30 -7.94 -16.19
CA LEU A 55 -4.12 -6.97 -16.91
C LEU A 55 -3.30 -5.91 -17.65
N ILE A 56 -2.19 -5.45 -17.06
CA ILE A 56 -1.30 -4.45 -17.67
C ILE A 56 -0.52 -5.04 -18.83
N LEU A 57 0.06 -6.23 -18.66
CA LEU A 57 0.80 -6.93 -19.72
C LEU A 57 -0.11 -7.27 -20.91
N ASP A 58 -1.36 -7.63 -20.65
CA ASP A 58 -2.40 -7.87 -21.66
C ASP A 58 -3.00 -6.58 -22.25
N LYS A 59 -2.56 -5.39 -21.79
CA LYS A 59 -3.08 -4.06 -22.20
C LYS A 59 -4.60 -3.91 -21.97
N LYS A 60 -5.18 -4.60 -20.99
CA LYS A 60 -6.61 -4.57 -20.63
C LYS A 60 -6.97 -3.34 -19.78
N TYR A 61 -6.63 -2.15 -20.26
CA TYR A 61 -6.80 -0.93 -19.48
C TYR A 61 -8.24 -0.54 -19.19
N LEU A 62 -9.20 -0.95 -20.04
CA LEU A 62 -10.63 -0.76 -19.75
C LEU A 62 -11.08 -1.58 -18.54
N GLU A 63 -10.52 -2.77 -18.34
CA GLU A 63 -10.80 -3.61 -17.16
C GLU A 63 -10.17 -3.01 -15.91
N ILE A 64 -8.92 -2.55 -16.01
CA ILE A 64 -8.23 -1.80 -14.94
C ILE A 64 -9.07 -0.60 -14.50
N LYS A 65 -9.60 0.17 -15.46
CA LYS A 65 -10.46 1.33 -15.20
C LYS A 65 -11.74 0.95 -14.46
N LYS A 66 -12.41 -0.15 -14.84
CA LYS A 66 -13.59 -0.66 -14.13
C LYS A 66 -13.28 -1.02 -12.67
N LEU A 67 -12.07 -1.50 -12.37
CA LEU A 67 -11.65 -1.85 -11.00
C LEU A 67 -11.56 -0.63 -10.05
N MET A 68 -11.57 0.61 -10.55
CA MET A 68 -11.76 1.80 -9.70
C MET A 68 -13.09 1.80 -8.94
N GLN A 69 -14.07 1.00 -9.40
CA GLN A 69 -15.36 0.81 -8.75
C GLN A 69 -15.46 -0.48 -7.91
N SER A 70 -14.36 -1.24 -7.80
CA SER A 70 -14.36 -2.49 -7.02
C SER A 70 -14.75 -2.25 -5.57
N GLY A 71 -15.40 -3.23 -4.93
CA GLY A 71 -15.61 -3.24 -3.48
C GLY A 71 -14.29 -3.36 -2.69
N ASN A 72 -13.22 -3.84 -3.32
CA ASN A 72 -11.91 -4.05 -2.72
C ASN A 72 -11.05 -2.78 -2.74
N ALA A 73 -10.57 -2.35 -1.57
CA ALA A 73 -9.76 -1.13 -1.42
C ALA A 73 -8.42 -1.18 -2.14
N ALA A 74 -7.73 -2.33 -2.12
CA ALA A 74 -6.45 -2.52 -2.80
C ALA A 74 -6.61 -2.48 -4.32
N GLU A 75 -7.67 -3.09 -4.85
CA GLU A 75 -7.99 -3.02 -6.27
C GLU A 75 -8.27 -1.59 -6.72
N ARG A 76 -9.11 -0.84 -5.97
CA ARG A 76 -9.38 0.56 -6.30
C ARG A 76 -8.11 1.40 -6.32
N PHE A 77 -7.25 1.23 -5.33
CA PHE A 77 -5.97 1.94 -5.28
C PHE A 77 -5.06 1.58 -6.45
N LEU A 78 -4.81 0.30 -6.72
CA LEU A 78 -3.96 -0.11 -7.83
C LEU A 78 -4.54 0.33 -9.18
N ALA A 79 -5.86 0.29 -9.35
CA ALA A 79 -6.54 0.81 -10.52
C ALA A 79 -6.29 2.30 -10.71
N ALA A 80 -6.48 3.10 -9.67
CA ALA A 80 -6.27 4.55 -9.74
C ALA A 80 -4.80 4.89 -10.08
N VAL A 81 -3.83 4.22 -9.43
CA VAL A 81 -2.40 4.44 -9.70
C VAL A 81 -2.02 3.98 -11.12
N ALA A 82 -2.49 2.81 -11.55
CA ALA A 82 -2.24 2.29 -12.89
C ALA A 82 -2.86 3.17 -13.98
N CYS A 83 -4.12 3.61 -13.81
CA CYS A 83 -4.78 4.52 -14.73
C CYS A 83 -4.04 5.87 -14.84
N GLN A 84 -3.64 6.46 -13.72
CA GLN A 84 -2.88 7.71 -13.72
C GLN A 84 -1.55 7.57 -14.47
N LYS A 85 -0.82 6.46 -14.24
CA LYS A 85 0.47 6.20 -14.90
C LYS A 85 0.33 5.86 -16.38
N ALA A 86 -0.67 5.05 -16.75
CA ALA A 86 -0.95 4.71 -18.13
C ALA A 86 -1.36 5.95 -18.93
N SER A 87 -2.17 6.84 -18.33
CA SER A 87 -2.55 8.12 -18.92
C SER A 87 -1.34 9.03 -19.13
N SER A 88 -0.42 9.14 -18.15
CA SER A 88 0.79 9.96 -18.32
C SER A 88 1.74 9.44 -19.40
N ARG A 89 1.67 8.13 -19.71
CA ARG A 89 2.35 7.50 -20.85
C ARG A 89 1.54 7.51 -22.15
N LYS A 90 0.39 8.19 -22.19
CA LYS A 90 -0.54 8.27 -23.34
C LYS A 90 -1.09 6.90 -23.80
N LEU A 91 -1.13 5.91 -22.90
CA LEU A 91 -1.65 4.56 -23.20
C LEU A 91 -3.18 4.48 -23.09
N ILE A 92 -3.78 5.39 -22.32
CA ILE A 92 -5.22 5.56 -22.21
C ILE A 92 -5.59 7.03 -22.11
N TYR A 93 -6.85 7.32 -22.42
CA TYR A 93 -7.48 8.60 -22.13
C TYR A 93 -8.31 8.51 -20.84
N LEU A 94 -8.15 9.51 -19.97
CA LEU A 94 -8.97 9.71 -18.77
C LEU A 94 -9.94 10.86 -19.02
N THR A 95 -11.22 10.62 -18.76
CA THR A 95 -12.25 11.65 -18.74
C THR A 95 -12.18 12.44 -17.43
N LYS A 96 -12.91 13.56 -17.36
CA LYS A 96 -13.06 14.33 -16.12
C LYS A 96 -13.65 13.48 -14.98
N ASP A 97 -14.57 12.57 -15.29
CA ASP A 97 -15.16 11.68 -14.29
C ASP A 97 -14.15 10.66 -13.78
N ASP A 98 -13.24 10.18 -14.64
CA ASP A 98 -12.17 9.28 -14.23
C ASP A 98 -11.18 9.99 -13.32
N GLU A 99 -10.77 11.21 -13.67
CA GLU A 99 -9.87 12.02 -12.85
C GLU A 99 -10.48 12.34 -11.49
N LYS A 100 -11.77 12.70 -11.48
CA LYS A 100 -12.54 12.87 -10.24
C LYS A 100 -12.53 11.59 -9.42
N LYS A 101 -12.76 10.43 -10.05
CA LYS A 101 -12.79 9.14 -9.35
C LYS A 101 -11.43 8.76 -8.77
N ILE A 102 -10.35 8.98 -9.51
CA ILE A 102 -8.98 8.79 -9.04
C ILE A 102 -8.72 9.66 -7.81
N SER A 103 -9.12 10.92 -7.86
CA SER A 103 -9.00 11.85 -6.72
C SER A 103 -9.79 11.37 -5.49
N GLU A 104 -11.03 10.92 -5.67
CA GLU A 104 -11.85 10.34 -4.58
C GLU A 104 -11.16 9.12 -3.94
N ILE A 105 -10.62 8.23 -4.76
CA ILE A 105 -9.91 7.04 -4.28
C ILE A 105 -8.68 7.44 -3.48
N PHE A 106 -7.86 8.35 -4.01
CA PHE A 106 -6.65 8.82 -3.34
C PHE A 106 -6.92 9.55 -2.02
N ASN A 107 -8.07 10.19 -1.86
CA ASN A 107 -8.47 10.85 -0.62
C ASN A 107 -9.24 9.94 0.36
N SER A 108 -9.47 8.66 0.01
CA SER A 108 -10.34 7.75 0.75
C SER A 108 -9.79 7.34 2.14
N GLN A 109 -10.71 7.08 3.08
CA GLN A 109 -10.43 6.43 4.37
C GLN A 109 -10.35 4.90 4.28
N SER A 110 -10.58 4.31 3.11
CA SER A 110 -10.53 2.87 2.93
C SER A 110 -9.16 2.32 3.28
N LEU A 111 -9.13 1.27 4.10
CA LEU A 111 -7.91 0.67 4.60
C LEU A 111 -7.30 -0.29 3.57
N ILE A 112 -5.98 -0.23 3.44
CA ILE A 112 -5.19 -1.18 2.66
C ILE A 112 -4.16 -1.82 3.57
N TYR A 113 -3.97 -3.12 3.37
CA TYR A 113 -2.98 -3.93 4.04
C TYR A 113 -1.72 -3.89 3.18
N ALA A 114 -0.69 -3.22 3.67
CA ALA A 114 0.58 -3.05 3.01
C ALA A 114 1.58 -4.01 3.62
N TYR A 115 2.24 -4.82 2.80
CA TYR A 115 3.32 -5.67 3.27
C TYR A 115 4.66 -4.99 3.00
N SER A 116 5.41 -4.74 4.08
CA SER A 116 6.73 -4.11 4.04
C SER A 116 7.76 -5.01 4.72
N ASN A 117 8.92 -5.20 4.06
CA ASN A 117 10.11 -5.87 4.59
C ASN A 117 9.89 -7.29 5.15
N ASP A 118 9.11 -8.13 4.46
CA ASP A 118 8.97 -9.56 4.77
C ASP A 118 8.45 -9.92 6.18
N THR A 119 7.97 -8.94 6.95
CA THR A 119 7.62 -9.15 8.37
C THR A 119 6.49 -8.28 8.89
N TYR A 120 6.15 -7.14 8.27
CA TYR A 120 5.17 -6.20 8.81
C TYR A 120 4.03 -5.91 7.85
N ILE A 121 2.80 -6.10 8.36
CA ILE A 121 1.57 -5.68 7.70
C ILE A 121 1.17 -4.35 8.32
N GLN A 122 1.29 -3.27 7.56
CA GLN A 122 0.79 -1.97 7.95
C GLN A 122 -0.62 -1.79 7.39
N ILE A 123 -1.57 -1.40 8.26
CA ILE A 123 -2.94 -1.10 7.84
C ILE A 123 -3.13 0.40 7.96
N LYS A 124 -3.25 1.08 6.82
CA LYS A 124 -3.47 2.53 6.76
C LYS A 124 -4.49 2.88 5.68
N PRO A 125 -5.17 4.04 5.80
CA PRO A 125 -6.02 4.57 4.75
C PRO A 125 -5.26 4.82 3.44
N ILE A 126 -5.93 4.73 2.29
CA ILE A 126 -5.34 5.09 0.99
C ILE A 126 -4.69 6.48 1.02
N LYS A 127 -5.39 7.48 1.57
CA LYS A 127 -4.87 8.85 1.65
C LYS A 127 -3.52 8.97 2.34
N PHE A 128 -3.25 8.08 3.29
CA PHE A 128 -2.01 8.07 4.02
C PHE A 128 -0.85 7.73 3.08
N TYR A 129 -0.97 6.64 2.31
CA TYR A 129 0.07 6.22 1.37
C TYR A 129 0.28 7.20 0.20
N VAL A 130 -0.75 7.96 -0.18
CA VAL A 130 -0.65 8.93 -1.30
C VAL A 130 -0.05 10.26 -0.83
N HIS A 131 -0.51 10.80 0.30
CA HIS A 131 -0.22 12.18 0.69
C HIS A 131 0.84 12.34 1.79
N ASN A 132 1.06 11.33 2.64
CA ASN A 132 2.05 11.44 3.72
C ASN A 132 3.48 11.21 3.19
N ARG A 133 4.22 12.28 2.90
CA ARG A 133 5.56 12.23 2.27
C ARG A 133 6.55 11.29 2.94
N GLU A 134 6.49 11.16 4.27
CA GLU A 134 7.42 10.35 5.07
C GLU A 134 7.13 8.85 4.96
N ASP A 135 5.89 8.45 4.63
CA ASP A 135 5.45 7.05 4.63
C ASP A 135 4.66 6.69 3.34
N ARG A 136 5.23 7.05 2.18
CA ARG A 136 4.68 6.72 0.84
C ARG A 136 5.25 5.44 0.26
N ILE A 137 5.64 4.48 1.10
CA ILE A 137 6.39 3.29 0.66
C ILE A 137 5.61 2.53 -0.41
N ILE A 138 4.34 2.22 -0.18
CA ILE A 138 3.49 1.50 -1.13
C ILE A 138 3.26 2.29 -2.42
N TRP A 139 3.06 3.61 -2.32
CA TRP A 139 2.96 4.46 -3.50
C TRP A 139 4.23 4.40 -4.36
N ALA A 140 5.41 4.56 -3.73
CA ALA A 140 6.68 4.52 -4.42
C ALA A 140 6.99 3.14 -5.01
N GLN A 141 6.59 2.07 -4.34
CA GLN A 141 6.68 0.70 -4.87
C GLN A 141 5.75 0.50 -6.07
N ALA A 142 4.50 0.96 -5.99
CA ALA A 142 3.55 0.89 -7.10
C ALA A 142 4.08 1.63 -8.34
N GLN A 143 4.61 2.84 -8.15
CA GLN A 143 5.22 3.62 -9.25
C GLN A 143 6.38 2.87 -9.90
N ARG A 144 7.33 2.36 -9.09
CA ARG A 144 8.49 1.58 -9.58
C ARG A 144 8.07 0.29 -10.30
N TRP A 145 7.09 -0.42 -9.76
CA TRP A 145 6.53 -1.61 -10.38
C TRP A 145 5.92 -1.28 -11.74
N LEU A 146 5.09 -0.24 -11.83
CA LEU A 146 4.51 0.23 -13.09
C LEU A 146 5.57 0.67 -14.09
N ASP A 147 6.62 1.38 -13.65
CA ASP A 147 7.72 1.78 -14.53
C ASP A 147 8.45 0.60 -15.15
N LYS A 148 8.52 -0.54 -14.44
CA LYS A 148 9.13 -1.78 -14.93
C LYS A 148 8.26 -2.50 -15.98
N ILE A 149 6.93 -2.50 -15.80
CA ILE A 149 6.02 -3.33 -16.61
C ILE A 149 5.34 -2.56 -17.76
N LEU A 150 5.20 -1.23 -17.66
CA LEU A 150 4.61 -0.39 -18.71
C LEU A 150 5.66 0.08 -19.74
N LYS A 151 6.58 -0.78 -20.17
CA LYS A 151 7.65 -0.40 -21.12
C LYS A 151 7.12 0.17 -22.43
#